data_AF-A0A538FJ78-F1
#
_entry.id   AF-A0A538FJ78-F1
#
_cell.length_a   1.000
_cell.length_b   1.000
_cell.length_c   1.000
_cell.angle_alpha   90.00
_cell.angle_beta   90.00
_cell.angle_gamma   90.00
#
_symmetry.space_group_name_H-M   'P 1'
#
loop_
_entity.id
_entity.type
_entity.pdbx_description
1 polymer ?
#
loop_
_entity_poly.entity_id
_entity_poly.type
_entity_poly.pdbx_seq_one_letter_code
_entity_poly.pdbx_strand_id
1 'polypeptide(L)'
;MSPGTPTGAFTELHRSPPGDPRGSSQNNLVGEFLGDYVYAVATRTYGAAVWNDTRNAADCPAIDAWRQALATGDTSVPRPAPQQQCPPTFGNSDIFGGSYADPTP
;
A
#
# COMPACT_ATOMS: atom_id res chain seq x y z
N MET A 1 -26.70 -22.69 -12.08
CA MET A 1 -26.07 -21.89 -11.00
C MET A 1 -27.20 -21.29 -10.17
N SER A 2 -27.25 -21.57 -8.87
CA SER A 2 -28.20 -20.87 -7.99
C SER A 2 -27.78 -19.41 -7.87
N PRO A 3 -28.70 -18.43 -7.95
CA PRO A 3 -28.36 -17.04 -7.74
C PRO A 3 -27.86 -16.86 -6.30
N GLY A 4 -26.70 -16.21 -6.12
CA GLY A 4 -26.16 -15.92 -4.80
C GLY A 4 -27.03 -14.91 -4.06
N THR A 5 -27.22 -15.10 -2.76
CA THR A 5 -27.88 -14.11 -1.90
C THR A 5 -27.00 -12.85 -1.82
N PRO A 6 -27.54 -11.65 -2.08
CA PRO A 6 -26.77 -10.41 -1.96
C PRO A 6 -26.28 -10.18 -0.52
N THR A 7 -25.06 -9.67 -0.38
CA THR A 7 -24.43 -9.38 0.92
C THR A 7 -25.02 -8.16 1.64
N GLY A 8 -25.99 -7.47 1.05
CA GLY A 8 -26.58 -6.24 1.59
C GLY A 8 -25.71 -5.00 1.36
N ALA A 9 -26.08 -3.89 2.01
CA ALA A 9 -25.34 -2.63 1.96
C ALA A 9 -24.13 -2.66 2.90
N PHE A 10 -23.06 -1.97 2.53
CA PHE A 10 -21.86 -1.83 3.36
C PHE A 10 -21.87 -0.52 4.13
N THR A 11 -21.36 -0.55 5.36
CA THR A 11 -21.04 0.64 6.16
C THR A 11 -19.53 0.69 6.38
N GLU A 12 -18.93 1.85 6.20
CA GLU A 12 -17.50 2.04 6.49
C GLU A 12 -17.26 2.08 8.00
N LEU A 13 -16.47 1.14 8.51
CA LEU A 13 -16.03 1.13 9.91
C LEU A 13 -14.70 1.87 10.11
N HIS A 14 -13.84 1.86 9.09
CA HIS A 14 -12.54 2.49 9.12
C HIS A 14 -12.05 2.85 7.72
N ARG A 15 -11.39 3.99 7.64
CA ARG A 15 -10.59 4.42 6.48
C ARG A 15 -9.28 4.98 7.00
N SER A 16 -8.17 4.47 6.47
CA SER A 16 -6.86 5.02 6.78
C SER A 16 -6.66 6.41 6.17
N PRO A 17 -5.79 7.24 6.76
CA PRO A 17 -5.19 8.36 6.04
C PRO A 17 -4.61 7.89 4.69
N PRO A 18 -4.65 8.74 3.66
CA PRO A 18 -4.05 8.40 2.37
C PRO A 18 -2.53 8.26 2.49
N GLY A 19 -1.96 7.33 1.73
CA GLY A 19 -0.52 7.18 1.52
C GLY A 19 -0.16 7.30 0.03
N ASP A 20 1.12 7.52 -0.25
CA ASP A 20 1.65 7.57 -1.61
C ASP A 20 2.44 6.30 -1.92
N PRO A 21 1.96 5.42 -2.83
CA PRO A 21 2.66 4.19 -3.18
C PRO A 21 4.06 4.42 -3.78
N ARG A 22 4.35 5.61 -4.32
CA ARG A 22 5.68 6.00 -4.82
C ARG A 22 6.74 6.02 -3.74
N GLY A 23 6.34 6.21 -2.48
CA GLY A 23 7.22 6.10 -1.32
C GLY A 23 7.70 4.68 -1.03
N SER A 24 7.29 3.66 -1.78
CA SER A 24 7.74 2.27 -1.61
C SER A 24 8.09 1.61 -2.95
N SER A 25 8.69 0.42 -2.89
CA SER A 25 9.31 -0.20 -4.05
C SER A 25 9.51 -1.71 -3.94
N GLN A 26 9.46 -2.40 -5.08
CA GLN A 26 10.03 -3.73 -5.24
C GLN A 26 11.55 -3.71 -4.97
N ASN A 27 12.14 -4.86 -4.61
CA ASN A 27 13.58 -5.00 -4.39
C ASN A 27 14.44 -4.62 -5.61
N ASN A 28 13.95 -4.88 -6.82
CA ASN A 28 14.62 -4.50 -8.06
C ASN A 28 14.41 -3.03 -8.47
N LEU A 29 13.60 -2.30 -7.70
CA LEU A 29 13.20 -0.90 -7.87
C LEU A 29 12.26 -0.58 -9.03
N VAL A 30 11.99 -1.53 -9.94
CA VAL A 30 11.36 -1.25 -11.24
C VAL A 30 9.91 -0.77 -11.11
N GLY A 31 9.21 -1.17 -10.05
CA GLY A 31 7.86 -0.68 -9.78
C GLY A 31 7.62 -0.39 -8.31
N GLU A 32 6.61 0.43 -8.08
CA GLU A 32 5.99 0.66 -6.78
C GLU A 32 5.49 -0.66 -6.21
N PHE A 33 5.58 -0.82 -4.89
CA PHE A 33 5.13 -2.03 -4.22
C PHE A 33 4.63 -1.73 -2.82
N LEU A 34 3.39 -2.11 -2.54
CA LEU A 34 2.79 -1.94 -1.22
C LEU A 34 3.01 -3.17 -0.32
N GLY A 35 3.31 -4.35 -0.89
CA GLY A 35 3.42 -5.61 -0.14
C GLY A 35 2.18 -6.49 -0.24
N ASP A 36 2.31 -7.74 0.21
CA ASP A 36 1.31 -8.81 -0.03
C ASP A 36 0.42 -9.14 1.19
N TYR A 37 0.38 -8.26 2.20
CA TYR A 37 -0.19 -8.56 3.52
C TYR A 37 -1.45 -7.73 3.82
N VAL A 38 -2.51 -7.97 3.04
CA VAL A 38 -3.85 -7.41 3.29
C VAL A 38 -4.79 -8.55 3.70
N TYR A 39 -5.19 -8.56 4.96
CA TYR A 39 -6.04 -9.61 5.53
C TYR A 39 -7.13 -9.03 6.40
N ALA A 40 -8.29 -9.69 6.39
CA ALA A 40 -9.40 -9.39 7.28
C ALA A 40 -10.03 -10.69 7.79
N VAL A 41 -10.50 -10.66 9.04
CA VAL A 41 -11.27 -11.72 9.69
C VAL A 41 -12.49 -11.10 10.38
N ALA A 42 -13.57 -11.86 10.48
CA ALA A 42 -14.80 -11.41 11.13
C ALA A 42 -15.32 -12.47 12.11
N THR A 43 -15.89 -11.98 13.21
CA THR A 43 -16.63 -12.77 14.19
C THR A 43 -18.08 -12.24 14.26
N ARG A 44 -18.88 -12.77 15.18
CA ARG A 44 -20.24 -12.25 15.40
C ARG A 44 -20.29 -10.87 16.06
N THR A 45 -19.19 -10.40 16.64
CA THR A 45 -19.20 -9.18 17.47
C THR A 45 -18.12 -8.17 17.09
N TYR A 46 -17.16 -8.56 16.26
CA TYR A 46 -16.12 -7.66 15.74
C TYR A 46 -15.46 -8.21 14.49
N GLY A 47 -14.92 -7.32 13.67
CA GLY A 47 -13.95 -7.62 12.62
C GLY A 47 -12.55 -7.16 13.00
N ALA A 48 -11.52 -7.81 12.46
CA ALA A 48 -10.14 -7.35 12.56
C ALA A 48 -9.49 -7.38 11.18
N ALA A 49 -8.62 -6.41 10.92
CA ALA A 49 -7.90 -6.32 9.65
C ALA A 49 -6.45 -5.88 9.88
N VAL A 50 -5.58 -6.32 8.99
CA VAL A 50 -4.22 -5.81 8.80
C VAL A 50 -4.02 -5.46 7.33
N TRP A 51 -3.28 -4.39 7.07
CA TRP A 51 -3.03 -3.91 5.72
C TRP A 51 -1.69 -3.21 5.63
N ASN A 52 -1.07 -3.29 4.46
CA ASN A 52 0.09 -2.46 4.15
C ASN A 52 -0.36 -1.03 3.82
N ASP A 53 0.42 -0.06 4.29
CA ASP A 53 0.09 1.35 4.15
C ASP A 53 1.37 2.19 4.05
N THR A 54 1.39 3.15 3.13
CA THR A 54 2.54 4.03 2.89
C THR A 54 2.30 5.46 3.38
N ARG A 55 1.36 5.69 4.30
CA ARG A 55 1.12 7.05 4.86
C ARG A 55 2.34 7.67 5.53
N ASN A 56 3.29 6.84 5.98
CA ASN A 56 4.54 7.28 6.60
C ASN A 56 5.73 7.24 5.62
N ALA A 57 5.52 6.79 4.39
CA ALA A 57 6.56 6.73 3.39
C ALA A 57 6.80 8.11 2.76
N ALA A 58 8.06 8.42 2.49
CA ALA A 58 8.39 9.59 1.69
C ALA A 58 8.70 9.18 0.26
N ASP A 59 8.14 9.93 -0.69
CA ASP A 59 8.44 9.81 -2.11
C ASP A 59 9.95 10.02 -2.37
N CYS A 60 10.50 9.30 -3.35
CA CYS A 60 11.88 9.44 -3.79
C CYS A 60 11.91 9.88 -5.26
N PRO A 61 12.06 11.20 -5.53
CA PRO A 61 12.05 11.71 -6.90
C PRO A 61 13.10 11.10 -7.84
N ALA A 62 14.23 10.62 -7.30
CA ALA A 62 15.25 9.94 -8.09
C ALA A 62 14.77 8.56 -8.61
N ILE A 63 13.95 7.85 -7.82
CA ILE A 63 13.32 6.59 -8.22
C ILE A 63 12.25 6.87 -9.28
N ASP A 64 11.43 7.90 -9.08
CA ASP A 64 10.40 8.31 -10.04
C ASP A 64 11.01 8.64 -11.41
N ALA A 65 12.07 9.46 -11.44
CA ALA A 65 12.78 9.80 -12.67
C ALA A 65 13.36 8.56 -13.37
N TRP A 66 13.97 7.64 -12.61
CA TRP A 66 14.54 6.42 -13.17
C TRP A 66 13.47 5.44 -13.68
N ARG A 67 12.36 5.27 -12.97
CA ARG A 67 11.22 4.45 -13.43
C ARG A 67 10.60 5.03 -14.70
N GLN A 68 10.46 6.35 -14.79
CA GLN A 68 9.99 7.01 -16.01
C GLN A 68 10.96 6.82 -17.19
N ALA A 69 12.27 6.88 -16.93
CA ALA A 69 13.30 6.61 -17.94
C ALA A 69 13.21 5.16 -18.44
N LEU A 70 13.09 4.19 -17.53
CA LEU A 70 12.86 2.78 -17.88
C LEU A 70 11.61 2.58 -18.75
N ALA A 71 10.49 3.21 -18.38
CA ALA A 71 9.23 3.10 -19.11
C ALA A 71 9.30 3.68 -20.53
N THR A 72 10.16 4.68 -20.74
CA THR A 72 10.35 5.35 -22.04
C THR A 72 11.55 4.84 -22.83
N GLY A 73 12.33 3.91 -22.26
CA GLY A 73 13.55 3.38 -22.88
C GLY A 73 14.75 4.33 -22.82
N ASP A 74 14.68 5.40 -22.02
CA ASP A 74 15.81 6.28 -21.76
C ASP A 74 16.81 5.58 -20.83
N THR A 75 18.06 5.49 -21.29
CA THR A 75 19.17 4.85 -20.57
C THR A 75 20.13 5.87 -19.95
N SER A 76 19.86 7.16 -20.10
CA SER A 76 20.69 8.25 -19.56
C SER A 76 20.52 8.45 -18.05
N VAL A 77 19.38 8.04 -17.48
CA VAL A 77 19.11 8.13 -16.05
C VAL A 77 19.64 6.87 -15.35
N PRO A 78 20.67 6.97 -14.49
CA PRO A 78 21.20 5.81 -13.79
C PRO A 78 20.22 5.31 -12.73
N ARG A 79 20.27 3.99 -12.45
CA ARG A 79 19.52 3.42 -11.33
C ARG A 79 19.98 4.07 -10.01
N PRO A 80 19.08 4.69 -9.25
CA PRO A 80 19.46 5.37 -8.02
C PRO A 80 19.83 4.37 -6.93
N ALA A 81 20.73 4.78 -6.05
CA ALA A 81 21.07 4.07 -4.83
C ALA A 81 20.22 4.64 -3.68
N PRO A 82 19.17 3.92 -3.20
CA PRO A 82 18.19 4.50 -2.29
C PRO A 82 18.79 5.01 -0.98
N GLN A 83 19.81 4.32 -0.45
CA GLN A 83 20.50 4.70 0.78
C GLN A 83 21.13 6.11 0.70
N GLN A 84 21.58 6.52 -0.49
CA GLN A 84 22.25 7.81 -0.71
C GLN A 84 21.31 8.88 -1.27
N GLN A 85 20.24 8.48 -1.97
CA GLN A 85 19.48 9.39 -2.84
C GLN A 85 18.01 9.54 -2.44
N CYS A 86 17.51 8.76 -1.49
CA CYS A 86 16.12 8.85 -1.04
C CYS A 86 16.04 9.36 0.40
N PRO A 87 14.88 9.92 0.81
CA PRO A 87 14.60 10.19 2.20
C PRO A 87 14.73 8.91 3.06
N PRO A 88 15.07 9.05 4.36
CA PRO A 88 15.26 7.89 5.24
C PRO A 88 13.99 7.04 5.46
N THR A 89 12.82 7.55 5.08
CA THR A 89 11.52 6.86 5.17
C THR A 89 11.03 6.32 3.83
N PHE A 90 11.83 6.39 2.76
CA PHE A 90 11.52 5.65 1.53
C PHE A 90 11.61 4.14 1.78
N GLY A 91 10.59 3.41 1.34
CA GLY A 91 10.42 1.99 1.60
C GLY A 91 9.57 1.67 2.84
N ASN A 92 9.04 2.67 3.55
CA ASN A 92 8.12 2.45 4.67
C ASN A 92 6.73 2.02 4.20
N SER A 93 6.60 0.79 3.71
CA SER A 93 5.32 0.08 3.59
C SER A 93 5.01 -0.61 4.92
N ASP A 94 4.51 0.15 5.88
CA ASP A 94 4.24 -0.34 7.23
C ASP A 94 2.99 -1.24 7.22
N ILE A 95 2.96 -2.23 8.12
CA ILE A 95 1.73 -3.00 8.40
C ILE A 95 0.96 -2.28 9.50
N PHE A 96 -0.23 -1.77 9.17
CA PHE A 96 -1.21 -1.27 10.12
C PHE A 96 -2.27 -2.33 10.39
N GLY A 97 -2.97 -2.19 11.51
CA GLY A 97 -4.07 -3.07 11.86
C GLY A 97 -5.06 -2.43 12.81
N GLY A 98 -6.22 -3.05 12.92
CA GLY A 98 -7.26 -2.63 13.85
C GLY A 98 -8.33 -3.70 14.05
N SER A 99 -9.06 -3.57 15.15
CA SER A 99 -10.27 -4.33 15.42
C SER A 99 -11.44 -3.37 15.62
N TYR A 100 -12.57 -3.67 14.98
CA TYR A 100 -13.74 -2.81 14.93
C TYR A 100 -14.96 -3.63 15.37
N ALA A 101 -15.69 -3.13 16.37
CA ALA A 101 -16.90 -3.77 16.85
C ALA A 101 -17.94 -3.85 15.73
N ASP A 102 -18.77 -4.90 15.79
CA ASP A 102 -19.98 -4.97 14.96
C ASP A 102 -20.88 -3.76 15.29
N PRO A 103 -21.22 -2.90 14.31
CA PRO A 103 -22.06 -1.73 14.55
C PRO A 103 -23.55 -2.09 14.64
N THR A 104 -23.93 -3.35 14.40
CA THR A 104 -25.32 -3.79 14.45
C THR A 104 -25.79 -3.97 15.90
N PRO A 105 -27.03 -3.56 16.23
CA PRO A 105 -27.59 -3.67 17.57
C PRO A 105 -27.77 -5.11 18.08
#